data_AF-A0A2N0QNZ6-F1
#
_entry.id   AF-A0A2N0QNZ6-F1
#
_cell.length_a   1.000
_cell.length_b   1.000
_cell.length_c   1.000
_cell.angle_alpha   90.00
_cell.angle_beta   90.00
_cell.angle_gamma   90.00
#
_symmetry.space_group_name_H-M   'P 1'
#
loop_
_entity.id
_entity.type
_entity.pdbx_description
1 polymer ?
#
loop_
_entity_poly.entity_id
_entity_poly.type
_entity_poly.pdbx_seq_one_letter_code
_entity_poly.pdbx_strand_id
1 'polypeptide(L)'
;MFMRALALELEYITIGVKNLLNEWEIIISTQRNGTFRVSIDLFKFLSLTEIWVIRNKIRRSSNLNELLRDRLMDCAIHNSPQVVRNPYCVKFIHEGKFGTFYLDHQHLLKYDVSQLVLVSTILRTKGFATKSKADADTEIVNYCTRRNIQQYFRKMKYINQSQPADFIEDPVDIEVQYYLSLARERKKRGESTAAEEPTQNEPSTPIIHCSDAEEGEVTRSE
;
A
#
# COMPACT_ATOMS: atom_id res chain seq x y z
N MET A 1 3.99 -7.18 11.22
CA MET A 1 4.01 -6.46 12.52
C MET A 1 3.68 -4.98 12.33
N PHE A 2 4.37 -4.26 11.42
CA PHE A 2 4.15 -2.84 11.11
C PHE A 2 2.68 -2.46 10.81
N MET A 3 2.03 -3.14 9.87
CA MET A 3 0.64 -2.82 9.48
C MET A 3 -0.39 -2.97 10.61
N ARG A 4 -0.13 -3.87 11.56
CA ARG A 4 -0.98 -4.02 12.75
C ARG A 4 -0.75 -2.86 13.71
N ALA A 5 0.48 -2.41 13.88
CA ALA A 5 0.79 -1.22 14.67
C ALA A 5 0.16 0.04 14.04
N LEU A 6 0.28 0.22 12.72
CA LEU A 6 -0.38 1.32 12.00
C LEU A 6 -1.90 1.30 12.20
N ALA A 7 -2.53 0.14 12.06
CA ALA A 7 -3.98 0.00 12.27
C ALA A 7 -4.41 0.26 13.72
N LEU A 8 -3.54 0.05 14.70
CA LEU A 8 -3.82 0.37 16.11
C LEU A 8 -3.59 1.85 16.41
N GLU A 9 -2.55 2.45 15.84
CA GLU A 9 -2.21 3.86 16.05
C GLU A 9 -3.20 4.79 15.36
N LEU A 10 -3.73 4.42 14.20
CA LEU A 10 -4.76 5.20 13.52
C LEU A 10 -6.09 5.09 14.29
N GLU A 11 -6.57 6.20 14.84
CA GLU A 11 -7.89 6.27 15.44
C GLU A 11 -8.94 6.37 14.35
N TYR A 12 -8.86 7.41 13.53
CA TYR A 12 -9.74 7.61 12.39
C TYR A 12 -9.11 8.51 11.32
N ILE A 13 -9.69 8.45 10.13
CA ILE A 13 -9.34 9.32 9.01
C ILE A 13 -10.62 10.02 8.54
N THR A 14 -10.51 11.30 8.21
CA THR A 14 -11.58 12.06 7.58
C THR A 14 -10.98 12.99 6.55
N ILE A 15 -11.78 13.41 5.59
CA ILE A 15 -11.37 14.43 4.62
C ILE A 15 -12.05 15.75 4.97
N GLY A 16 -11.34 16.84 4.73
CA GLY A 16 -11.80 18.21 4.90
C GLY A 16 -11.36 19.08 3.73
N VAL A 17 -11.81 20.33 3.75
CA VAL A 17 -11.36 21.36 2.81
C VAL A 17 -10.62 22.41 3.62
N LYS A 18 -9.38 22.72 3.22
CA LYS A 18 -8.62 23.80 3.82
C LYS A 18 -9.12 25.11 3.23
N ASN A 19 -10.01 25.79 3.95
CA ASN A 19 -10.72 27.00 3.49
C ASN A 19 -9.82 28.13 2.95
N LEU A 20 -8.56 28.22 3.40
CA LEU A 20 -7.61 29.24 2.95
C LEU A 20 -7.02 28.98 1.55
N LEU A 21 -6.92 27.71 1.15
CA LEU A 21 -6.31 27.29 -0.13
C LEU A 21 -7.30 26.59 -1.07
N ASN A 22 -8.53 26.33 -0.61
CA ASN A 22 -9.53 25.50 -1.31
C ASN A 22 -8.99 24.12 -1.72
N GLU A 23 -8.02 23.61 -0.98
CA GLU A 23 -7.42 22.31 -1.23
C GLU A 23 -8.08 21.25 -0.34
N TRP A 24 -8.26 20.06 -0.91
CA TRP A 24 -8.69 18.88 -0.16
C TRP A 24 -7.56 18.42 0.75
N GLU A 25 -7.84 18.31 2.05
CA GLU A 25 -6.89 17.81 3.02
C GLU A 25 -7.42 16.54 3.69
N ILE A 26 -6.51 15.61 3.94
CA ILE A 26 -6.81 14.40 4.70
C ILE A 26 -6.37 14.64 6.13
N ILE A 27 -7.32 14.49 7.04
CA ILE A 27 -7.13 14.65 8.46
C ILE A 27 -6.99 13.25 9.06
N ILE A 28 -5.79 12.93 9.51
CA ILE A 28 -5.44 11.67 10.15
C ILE A 28 -5.37 11.90 11.65
N SER A 29 -6.26 11.24 12.40
CA SER A 29 -6.22 11.24 13.86
C SER A 29 -5.55 9.96 14.37
N THR A 30 -4.57 10.16 15.26
CA THR A 30 -3.79 9.09 15.88
C THR A 30 -4.12 8.97 17.36
N GLN A 31 -3.98 7.78 17.90
CA GLN A 31 -4.25 7.48 19.30
C GLN A 31 -3.35 8.28 20.25
N ARG A 32 -2.07 8.47 19.89
CA ARG A 32 -1.06 9.01 20.83
C ARG A 32 -0.54 10.38 20.46
N ASN A 33 -0.53 10.72 19.16
CA ASN A 33 0.21 11.89 18.66
C ASN A 33 -0.70 13.00 18.14
N GLY A 34 -2.01 12.91 18.38
CA GLY A 34 -2.98 13.91 17.94
C GLY A 34 -3.32 13.80 16.46
N THR A 35 -3.53 14.94 15.81
CA THR A 35 -4.09 15.02 14.45
C THR A 35 -3.12 15.62 13.45
N PHE A 36 -2.95 14.96 12.31
CA PHE A 36 -2.10 15.38 11.20
C PHE A 36 -2.95 15.72 10.00
N ARG A 37 -2.49 16.70 9.21
CA ARG A 37 -3.08 17.06 7.92
C ARG A 37 -2.11 16.68 6.83
N VAL A 38 -2.56 15.87 5.88
CA VAL A 38 -1.74 15.35 4.79
C VAL A 38 -2.44 15.55 3.45
N SER A 39 -1.64 15.69 2.39
CA SER A 39 -2.15 15.73 1.02
C SER A 39 -2.77 14.38 0.64
N ILE A 40 -3.77 14.43 -0.23
CA ILE A 40 -4.36 13.24 -0.87
C ILE A 40 -3.35 12.44 -1.70
N ASP A 41 -2.28 13.09 -2.15
CA ASP A 41 -1.20 12.46 -2.92
C ASP A 41 -0.46 11.37 -2.13
N LEU A 42 -0.55 11.40 -0.79
CA LEU A 42 0.01 10.35 0.08
C LEU A 42 -0.45 8.96 -0.35
N PHE A 43 -1.68 8.82 -0.87
CA PHE A 43 -2.26 7.54 -1.22
C PHE A 43 -1.76 6.94 -2.53
N LYS A 44 -1.05 7.71 -3.36
CA LYS A 44 -0.53 7.24 -4.65
C LYS A 44 0.57 6.20 -4.50
N PHE A 45 1.32 6.25 -3.39
CA PHE A 45 2.50 5.42 -3.15
C PHE A 45 2.25 4.27 -2.17
N LEU A 46 1.00 4.08 -1.75
CA LEU A 46 0.66 3.09 -0.74
C LEU A 46 0.48 1.70 -1.32
N SER A 47 0.99 0.71 -0.59
CA SER A 47 0.73 -0.69 -0.88
C SER A 47 -0.75 -1.04 -0.70
N LEU A 48 -1.17 -2.15 -1.32
CA LEU A 48 -2.52 -2.70 -1.16
C LEU A 48 -2.93 -2.84 0.32
N THR A 49 -2.01 -3.28 1.18
CA THR A 49 -2.30 -3.45 2.61
C THR A 49 -2.52 -2.12 3.31
N GLU A 50 -1.73 -1.10 2.98
CA GLU A 50 -1.84 0.24 3.56
C GLU A 50 -3.15 0.92 3.14
N ILE A 51 -3.46 0.87 1.84
CA ILE A 51 -4.73 1.36 1.30
C ILE A 51 -5.90 0.71 2.04
N TRP A 52 -5.87 -0.62 2.24
CA TRP A 52 -6.94 -1.33 2.93
C TRP A 52 -7.09 -0.91 4.40
N VAL A 53 -5.98 -0.77 5.13
CA VAL A 53 -6.01 -0.33 6.54
C VAL A 53 -6.56 1.08 6.65
N ILE A 54 -6.07 2.01 5.82
CA ILE A 54 -6.50 3.41 5.79
C ILE A 54 -7.99 3.50 5.44
N ARG A 55 -8.44 2.79 4.40
CA ARG A 55 -9.84 2.75 4.00
C ARG A 55 -10.76 2.34 5.15
N ASN A 56 -10.34 1.36 5.96
CA ASN A 56 -11.14 0.89 7.08
C ASN A 56 -11.18 1.87 8.26
N LYS A 57 -10.24 2.81 8.33
CA LYS A 57 -10.17 3.86 9.34
C LYS A 57 -10.92 5.13 8.95
N ILE A 58 -11.39 5.26 7.71
CA ILE A 58 -12.18 6.42 7.32
C ILE A 58 -13.55 6.42 8.00
N ARG A 59 -13.88 7.52 8.67
CA ARG A 59 -15.18 7.73 9.34
C ARG A 59 -16.33 7.74 8.33
N ARG A 60 -17.38 6.99 8.60
CA ARG A 60 -18.59 6.93 7.76
C ARG A 60 -19.61 8.02 8.10
N SER A 61 -19.12 9.22 8.37
CA SER A 61 -19.93 10.33 8.90
C SER A 61 -20.36 11.35 7.84
N SER A 62 -19.81 11.28 6.62
CA SER A 62 -20.12 12.22 5.55
C SER A 62 -20.04 11.56 4.18
N ASN A 63 -20.80 12.08 3.20
CA ASN A 63 -20.75 11.61 1.82
C ASN A 63 -19.36 11.74 1.21
N LEU A 64 -18.62 12.80 1.60
CA LEU A 64 -17.28 13.03 1.14
C LEU A 64 -16.29 11.96 1.66
N ASN A 65 -16.48 11.48 2.89
CA ASN A 65 -15.72 10.36 3.41
C ASN A 65 -16.06 9.05 2.70
N GLU A 66 -17.32 8.83 2.32
CA GLU A 66 -17.70 7.65 1.52
C GLU A 66 -17.05 7.70 0.13
N LEU A 67 -17.05 8.86 -0.54
CA LEU A 67 -16.33 9.04 -1.81
C LEU A 67 -14.83 8.73 -1.69
N LEU A 68 -14.20 9.12 -0.58
CA LEU A 68 -12.80 8.77 -0.33
C LEU A 68 -12.62 7.25 -0.13
N ARG A 69 -13.54 6.59 0.59
CA ARG A 69 -13.50 5.13 0.78
C ARG A 69 -13.65 4.37 -0.53
N ASP A 70 -14.49 4.85 -1.44
CA ASP A 70 -14.69 4.27 -2.76
C ASP A 70 -13.45 4.48 -3.63
N ARG A 71 -12.90 5.71 -3.63
CA ARG A 71 -11.64 5.99 -4.34
C ARG A 71 -10.49 5.10 -3.86
N LEU A 72 -10.35 4.89 -2.55
CA LEU A 72 -9.35 3.97 -2.01
C LEU A 72 -9.65 2.52 -2.38
N MET A 73 -10.92 2.14 -2.55
CA MET A 73 -11.29 0.81 -3.00
C MET A 73 -10.82 0.57 -4.44
N ASP A 74 -11.01 1.56 -5.31
CA ASP A 74 -10.53 1.49 -6.69
C ASP A 74 -9.01 1.37 -6.74
N CYS A 75 -8.29 2.16 -5.92
CA CYS A 75 -6.85 2.04 -5.77
C CYS A 75 -6.43 0.65 -5.26
N ALA A 76 -7.17 0.07 -4.30
CA ALA A 76 -6.90 -1.28 -3.80
C ALA A 76 -7.13 -2.36 -4.88
N ILE A 77 -8.18 -2.22 -5.69
CA ILE A 77 -8.45 -3.15 -6.80
C ILE A 77 -7.34 -3.06 -7.83
N HIS A 78 -6.88 -1.85 -8.15
CA HIS A 78 -5.77 -1.63 -9.09
C HIS A 78 -4.45 -2.25 -8.59
N ASN A 79 -4.13 -2.07 -7.30
CA ASN A 79 -2.90 -2.59 -6.69
C ASN A 79 -2.98 -4.10 -6.33
N SER A 80 -4.09 -4.77 -6.65
CA SER A 80 -4.28 -6.20 -6.39
C SER A 80 -3.92 -7.06 -7.61
N PRO A 81 -3.27 -8.23 -7.43
CA PRO A 81 -2.76 -8.81 -6.19
C PRO A 81 -1.36 -8.30 -5.83
N GLN A 82 -1.05 -8.29 -4.53
CA GLN A 82 0.26 -7.97 -3.98
C GLN A 82 0.90 -9.23 -3.36
N VAL A 83 2.14 -9.55 -3.73
CA VAL A 83 2.92 -10.64 -3.11
C VAL A 83 3.82 -10.06 -2.02
N VAL A 84 3.73 -10.60 -0.81
CA VAL A 84 4.52 -10.20 0.35
C VAL A 84 5.40 -11.37 0.77
N ARG A 85 6.70 -11.13 1.01
CA ARG A 85 7.66 -12.20 1.35
C ARG A 85 7.71 -12.59 2.83
N ASN A 86 7.28 -11.71 3.73
CA ASN A 86 7.36 -11.96 5.17
C ASN A 86 6.09 -11.52 5.92
N PRO A 87 5.22 -12.47 6.33
CA PRO A 87 5.20 -13.89 5.92
C PRO A 87 4.94 -14.04 4.41
N TYR A 88 5.39 -15.14 3.79
CA TYR A 88 5.22 -15.35 2.35
C TYR A 88 3.74 -15.60 2.00
N CYS A 89 3.09 -14.59 1.43
CA CYS A 89 1.66 -14.62 1.17
C CYS A 89 1.26 -13.72 -0.01
N VAL A 90 0.11 -14.04 -0.59
CA VAL A 90 -0.56 -13.24 -1.62
C VAL A 90 -1.73 -12.52 -0.97
N LYS A 91 -1.76 -11.21 -1.11
CA LYS A 91 -2.88 -10.35 -0.68
C LYS A 91 -3.62 -9.86 -1.91
N PHE A 92 -4.94 -9.86 -1.87
CA PHE A 92 -5.74 -9.52 -3.05
C PHE A 92 -7.11 -8.98 -2.65
N ILE A 93 -7.74 -8.27 -3.59
CA ILE A 93 -9.15 -7.90 -3.52
C ILE A 93 -9.95 -8.80 -4.45
N HIS A 94 -10.98 -9.44 -3.90
CA HIS A 94 -11.95 -10.21 -4.66
C HIS A 94 -13.35 -9.92 -4.13
N GLU A 95 -14.29 -9.61 -5.02
CA GLU A 95 -15.69 -9.30 -4.66
C GLU A 95 -15.82 -8.23 -3.56
N GLY A 96 -14.99 -7.18 -3.64
CA GLY A 96 -15.03 -6.10 -2.66
C GLY A 96 -14.43 -6.45 -1.28
N LYS A 97 -13.80 -7.63 -1.14
CA LYS A 97 -13.21 -8.10 0.12
C LYS A 97 -11.71 -8.30 -0.01
N PHE A 98 -11.00 -7.99 1.07
CA PHE A 98 -9.56 -8.24 1.19
C PHE A 98 -9.29 -9.67 1.64
N GLY A 99 -8.52 -10.39 0.84
CA GLY A 99 -8.05 -11.74 1.12
C GLY A 99 -6.56 -11.78 1.40
N THR A 100 -6.14 -12.72 2.24
CA THR A 100 -4.73 -13.09 2.44
C THR A 100 -4.60 -14.59 2.28
N PHE A 101 -3.69 -15.01 1.41
CA PHE A 101 -3.43 -16.41 1.10
C PHE A 101 -1.97 -16.72 1.36
N TYR A 102 -1.69 -17.58 2.33
CA TYR A 102 -0.34 -17.90 2.74
C TYR A 102 0.24 -19.03 1.89
N LEU A 103 1.51 -18.89 1.49
CA LEU A 103 2.19 -19.83 0.58
C LEU A 103 3.07 -20.83 1.32
N ASP A 104 3.09 -20.82 2.65
CA ASP A 104 3.80 -21.83 3.43
C ASP A 104 3.05 -23.16 3.44
N HIS A 105 3.81 -24.24 3.61
CA HIS A 105 3.28 -25.59 3.54
C HIS A 105 2.12 -25.85 4.52
N GLN A 106 2.16 -25.29 5.72
CA GLN A 106 1.14 -25.55 6.74
C GLN A 106 -0.21 -24.95 6.37
N HIS A 107 -0.22 -23.78 5.75
CA HIS A 107 -1.45 -23.15 5.29
C HIS A 107 -1.97 -23.74 3.98
N LEU A 108 -1.08 -24.11 3.05
CA LEU A 108 -1.46 -24.76 1.80
C LEU A 108 -2.30 -26.05 1.99
N LEU A 109 -2.06 -26.78 3.09
CA LEU A 109 -2.85 -27.97 3.46
C LEU A 109 -4.29 -27.67 3.85
N LYS A 110 -4.59 -26.44 4.27
CA LYS A 110 -5.90 -26.03 4.78
C LYS A 110 -6.80 -25.46 3.69
N TYR A 111 -6.22 -25.06 2.56
CA TYR A 111 -6.97 -24.43 1.49
C TYR A 111 -7.68 -25.47 0.62
N ASP A 112 -8.90 -25.13 0.21
CA ASP A 112 -9.63 -25.95 -0.75
C ASP A 112 -9.11 -25.73 -2.18
N VAL A 113 -9.53 -26.62 -3.08
CA VAL A 113 -9.13 -26.53 -4.50
C VAL A 113 -9.62 -25.23 -5.14
N SER A 114 -10.79 -24.73 -4.71
CA SER A 114 -11.38 -23.51 -5.27
C SER A 114 -10.55 -22.26 -4.93
N GLN A 115 -10.02 -22.18 -3.71
CA GLN A 115 -9.12 -21.11 -3.26
C GLN A 115 -7.78 -21.17 -3.99
N LEU A 116 -7.21 -22.36 -4.17
CA LEU A 116 -5.97 -22.55 -4.94
C LEU A 116 -6.14 -22.07 -6.38
N VAL A 117 -7.24 -22.47 -7.04
CA VAL A 117 -7.58 -22.02 -8.41
C VAL A 117 -7.81 -20.52 -8.45
N LEU A 118 -8.57 -19.96 -7.49
CA LEU A 118 -8.86 -18.53 -7.44
C LEU A 118 -7.59 -17.70 -7.37
N VAL A 119 -6.67 -18.04 -6.46
CA VAL A 119 -5.44 -17.27 -6.26
C VAL A 119 -4.52 -17.39 -7.47
N SER A 120 -4.34 -18.60 -8.03
CA SER A 120 -3.60 -18.77 -9.28
C SER A 120 -4.21 -18.00 -10.46
N THR A 121 -5.54 -17.98 -10.57
CA THR A 121 -6.25 -17.18 -11.58
C THR A 121 -5.93 -15.70 -11.39
N ILE A 122 -6.06 -15.19 -10.16
CA ILE A 122 -5.81 -13.78 -9.84
C ILE A 122 -4.34 -13.40 -10.12
N LEU A 123 -3.37 -14.24 -9.75
CA LEU A 123 -1.95 -14.01 -10.01
C LEU A 123 -1.62 -13.93 -11.51
N ARG A 124 -2.32 -14.71 -12.35
CA ARG A 124 -2.12 -14.75 -13.81
C ARG A 124 -2.88 -13.68 -14.58
N THR A 125 -4.01 -13.19 -14.05
CA THR A 125 -4.96 -12.36 -14.81
C THR A 125 -5.11 -10.92 -14.29
N LYS A 126 -4.63 -10.61 -13.09
CA LYS A 126 -4.85 -9.30 -12.46
C LYS A 126 -3.57 -8.56 -12.09
N GLY A 127 -3.63 -7.23 -12.20
CA GLY A 127 -2.56 -6.29 -11.88
C GLY A 127 -1.31 -6.49 -12.74
N PHE A 128 -0.20 -5.90 -12.31
CA PHE A 128 1.07 -5.95 -13.05
C PHE A 128 1.70 -7.34 -13.08
N ALA A 129 2.30 -7.71 -14.21
CA ALA A 129 3.08 -8.94 -14.34
C ALA A 129 4.43 -8.77 -13.62
N THR A 130 4.60 -9.40 -12.46
CA THR A 130 5.88 -9.36 -11.73
C THR A 130 6.46 -10.75 -11.53
N LYS A 131 7.79 -10.84 -11.45
CA LYS A 131 8.49 -12.09 -11.14
C LYS A 131 7.98 -12.71 -9.83
N SER A 132 7.75 -11.87 -8.81
CA SER A 132 7.20 -12.31 -7.52
C SER A 132 5.83 -13.00 -7.65
N LYS A 133 4.96 -12.57 -8.58
CA LYS A 133 3.68 -13.25 -8.85
C LYS A 133 3.87 -14.58 -9.56
N ALA A 134 4.79 -14.64 -10.53
CA ALA A 134 5.11 -15.87 -11.23
C ALA A 134 5.70 -16.93 -10.27
N ASP A 135 6.60 -16.50 -9.38
CA ASP A 135 7.19 -17.36 -8.35
C ASP A 135 6.11 -17.86 -7.36
N ALA A 136 5.19 -16.99 -6.95
CA ALA A 136 4.06 -17.35 -6.09
C ALA A 136 3.10 -18.37 -6.74
N ASP A 137 2.76 -18.18 -8.01
CA ASP A 137 1.92 -19.14 -8.74
C ASP A 137 2.64 -20.48 -8.94
N THR A 138 3.96 -20.43 -9.19
CA THR A 138 4.78 -21.63 -9.31
C THR A 138 4.77 -22.45 -8.03
N GLU A 139 4.80 -21.80 -6.85
CA GLU A 139 4.70 -22.50 -5.57
C GLU A 139 3.36 -23.23 -5.41
N ILE A 140 2.25 -22.59 -5.78
CA ILE A 140 0.91 -23.20 -5.77
C ILE A 140 0.87 -24.40 -6.73
N VAL A 141 1.38 -24.24 -7.96
CA VAL A 141 1.43 -25.32 -8.96
C VAL A 141 2.27 -26.49 -8.44
N ASN A 142 3.44 -26.23 -7.86
CA ASN A 142 4.33 -27.25 -7.30
C ASN A 142 3.63 -28.03 -6.19
N TYR A 143 2.92 -27.35 -5.29
CA TYR A 143 2.11 -27.99 -4.26
C TYR A 143 1.03 -28.90 -4.87
N CYS A 144 0.24 -28.39 -5.83
CA CYS A 144 -0.82 -29.15 -6.49
C CYS A 144 -0.29 -30.37 -7.26
N THR A 145 0.89 -30.24 -7.89
CA THR A 145 1.57 -31.36 -8.58
C THR A 145 2.00 -32.43 -7.58
N ARG A 146 2.68 -32.04 -6.49
CA ARG A 146 3.16 -32.99 -5.45
C ARG A 146 2.01 -33.73 -4.76
N ARG A 147 0.87 -33.08 -4.55
CA ARG A 147 -0.34 -33.66 -3.95
C ARG A 147 -1.27 -34.34 -4.96
N ASN A 148 -0.93 -34.33 -6.25
CA ASN A 148 -1.74 -34.89 -7.35
C ASN A 148 -3.20 -34.36 -7.37
N ILE A 149 -3.37 -33.04 -7.20
CA ILE A 149 -4.70 -32.41 -7.16
C ILE A 149 -5.23 -32.23 -8.59
N GLN A 150 -5.75 -33.31 -9.19
CA GLN A 150 -6.21 -33.29 -10.59
C GLN A 150 -7.30 -32.24 -10.87
N GLN A 151 -8.18 -31.97 -9.90
CA GLN A 151 -9.26 -30.98 -10.05
C GLN A 151 -8.71 -29.57 -10.28
N TYR A 152 -7.56 -29.22 -9.69
CA TYR A 152 -6.89 -27.94 -9.92
C TYR A 152 -6.51 -27.79 -11.40
N PHE A 153 -5.81 -28.78 -11.96
CA PHE A 153 -5.37 -28.75 -13.36
C PHE A 153 -6.52 -28.75 -14.36
N ARG A 154 -7.61 -29.46 -14.06
CA ARG A 154 -8.83 -29.42 -14.90
C ARG A 154 -9.43 -28.02 -14.96
N LYS A 155 -9.52 -27.32 -13.82
CA LYS A 155 -10.05 -25.96 -13.73
C LYS A 155 -9.11 -24.92 -14.34
N MET A 156 -7.78 -25.12 -14.25
CA MET A 156 -6.78 -24.22 -14.80
C MET A 156 -6.47 -24.45 -16.29
N LYS A 157 -7.06 -25.46 -16.94
CA LYS A 157 -6.75 -25.86 -18.34
C LYS A 157 -6.87 -24.72 -19.35
N TYR A 158 -7.84 -23.81 -19.14
CA TYR A 158 -8.12 -22.68 -20.03
C TYR A 158 -7.48 -21.37 -19.56
N ILE A 159 -6.79 -21.39 -18.41
CA ILE A 159 -6.09 -20.24 -17.85
C ILE A 159 -4.63 -20.42 -18.21
N ASN A 160 -4.24 -19.82 -19.34
CA ASN A 160 -2.87 -19.86 -19.83
C ASN A 160 -1.89 -19.47 -18.70
N GLN A 161 -0.74 -20.15 -18.62
CA GLN A 161 0.42 -19.71 -17.83
C GLN A 161 1.08 -18.46 -18.44
N SER A 162 0.31 -17.63 -19.14
CA SER A 162 0.80 -16.35 -19.66
C SER A 162 0.73 -15.32 -18.55
N GLN A 163 1.81 -14.57 -18.38
CA GLN A 163 1.77 -13.32 -17.64
C GLN A 163 0.73 -12.37 -18.28
N PRO A 164 0.06 -11.49 -17.51
CA PRO A 164 -0.78 -10.45 -18.08
C PRO A 164 0.01 -9.66 -19.14
N ALA A 165 -0.67 -9.28 -20.24
CA ALA A 165 -0.03 -8.86 -21.51
C ALA A 165 0.83 -7.58 -21.45
N ASP A 166 0.93 -6.92 -20.29
CA ASP A 166 1.68 -5.68 -20.12
C ASP A 166 2.70 -5.84 -18.99
N PHE A 167 3.92 -6.27 -19.36
CA PHE A 167 5.08 -6.23 -18.48
C PHE A 167 5.51 -4.76 -18.34
N ILE A 168 5.11 -4.14 -17.24
CA ILE A 168 5.70 -2.87 -16.78
C ILE A 168 6.40 -3.22 -15.47
N GLU A 169 7.73 -3.08 -15.46
CA GLU A 169 8.50 -3.16 -14.22
C GLU A 169 7.96 -2.12 -13.25
N ASP A 170 7.60 -2.55 -12.03
CA ASP A 170 7.12 -1.65 -11.00
C ASP A 170 8.20 -0.58 -10.73
N PRO A 171 7.92 0.72 -10.93
CA PRO A 171 8.92 1.77 -10.73
C PRO A 171 9.46 1.78 -9.28
N VAL A 172 8.68 1.28 -8.32
CA VAL A 172 9.11 1.13 -6.92
C VAL A 172 10.11 -0.02 -6.78
N ASP A 173 9.93 -1.13 -7.51
CA ASP A 173 10.92 -2.22 -7.51
C ASP A 173 12.22 -1.76 -8.18
N ILE A 174 12.18 -0.92 -9.22
CA ILE A 174 13.38 -0.32 -9.85
C ILE A 174 14.12 0.56 -8.84
N GLU A 175 13.42 1.44 -8.15
CA GLU A 175 14.01 2.37 -7.18
C GLU A 175 14.59 1.63 -5.96
N VAL A 176 13.85 0.65 -5.42
CA VAL A 176 14.33 -0.20 -4.32
C VAL A 176 15.51 -1.07 -4.76
N GLN A 177 15.49 -1.65 -5.97
CA GLN A 177 16.63 -2.38 -6.54
C GLN A 177 17.83 -1.47 -6.74
N TYR A 178 17.63 -0.22 -7.16
CA TYR A 178 18.67 0.78 -7.32
C TYR A 178 19.31 1.15 -5.98
N TYR A 179 18.53 1.45 -4.94
CA TYR A 179 19.09 1.73 -3.62
C TYR A 179 19.77 0.50 -2.99
N LEU A 180 19.24 -0.72 -3.22
CA LEU A 180 19.87 -1.96 -2.77
C LEU A 180 21.18 -2.27 -3.53
N SER A 181 21.25 -1.98 -4.82
CA SER A 181 22.47 -2.16 -5.62
C SER A 181 23.54 -1.14 -5.21
N LEU A 182 23.14 0.11 -5.01
CA LEU A 182 23.99 1.18 -4.49
C LEU A 182 24.55 0.83 -3.11
N ALA A 183 23.70 0.36 -2.18
CA ALA A 183 24.15 -0.09 -0.86
C ALA A 183 25.12 -1.27 -0.92
N ARG A 184 24.94 -2.21 -1.86
CA ARG A 184 25.87 -3.32 -2.09
C ARG A 184 27.22 -2.84 -2.63
N GLU A 185 27.24 -1.87 -3.53
CA GLU A 185 28.48 -1.29 -4.02
C GLU A 185 29.23 -0.50 -2.95
N ARG A 186 28.53 0.30 -2.14
CA ARG A 186 29.11 1.02 -1.00
C ARG A 186 29.75 0.05 0.00
N LYS A 187 29.07 -1.06 0.29
CA LYS A 187 29.61 -2.14 1.12
C LYS A 187 30.85 -2.81 0.52
N LYS A 188 30.91 -3.00 -0.80
CA LYS A 188 32.12 -3.51 -1.49
C LYS A 188 33.28 -2.53 -1.44
N ARG A 189 33.00 -1.22 -1.41
CA ARG A 189 33.99 -0.14 -1.28
C ARG A 189 34.46 0.10 0.16
N GLY A 190 33.90 -0.60 1.15
CA GLY A 190 34.23 -0.41 2.56
C GLY A 190 33.66 0.88 3.18
N GLU A 191 32.70 1.51 2.50
CA GLU A 191 32.02 2.72 2.97
C GLU A 191 30.98 2.36 4.03
N SER A 192 30.84 3.19 5.07
CA SER A 192 29.88 2.98 6.15
C SER A 192 28.45 2.99 5.62
N THR A 193 27.64 2.01 6.02
CA THR A 193 26.21 1.93 5.69
C THR A 193 25.33 2.66 6.72
N ALA A 194 25.93 3.35 7.69
CA ALA A 194 25.19 4.27 8.55
C ALA A 194 24.79 5.48 7.69
N ALA A 195 23.51 5.86 7.73
CA ALA A 195 22.99 7.02 7.04
C ALA A 195 23.90 8.23 7.29
N GLU A 196 24.42 8.83 6.21
CA GLU A 196 24.94 10.18 6.29
C GLU A 196 23.81 11.06 6.81
N GLU A 197 24.05 11.73 7.94
CA GLU A 197 23.21 12.84 8.36
C GLU A 197 23.12 13.82 7.19
N PRO A 198 21.94 14.39 6.91
CA PRO A 198 21.78 15.31 5.79
C PRO A 198 22.72 16.49 6.03
N THR A 199 23.76 16.60 5.20
CA THR A 199 24.62 17.77 5.17
C THR A 199 23.75 18.98 4.86
N GLN A 200 23.64 19.86 5.85
CA GLN A 200 23.05 21.18 5.74
C GLN A 200 23.66 21.91 4.55
N ASN A 201 22.92 21.99 3.45
CA ASN A 201 23.09 22.96 2.37
C ASN A 201 21.76 23.11 1.64
N GLU A 202 20.69 23.39 2.40
CA GLU A 202 19.54 24.11 1.84
C GLU A 202 19.70 25.58 2.23
N PRO A 203 19.50 26.54 1.30
CA PRO A 203 19.54 27.95 1.64
C PRO A 203 18.40 28.26 2.62
N SER A 204 18.74 28.96 3.70
CA SER A 204 17.83 29.33 4.78
C SER A 204 16.51 29.89 4.24
N THR A 205 15.42 29.17 4.46
CA THR A 205 14.08 29.74 4.35
C THR A 205 13.95 30.82 5.42
N PRO A 206 13.50 32.05 5.09
CA PRO A 206 13.42 33.12 6.06
C PRO A 206 12.33 32.76 7.09
N ILE A 207 12.75 32.67 8.35
CA ILE A 207 11.84 32.57 9.49
C ILE A 207 11.18 33.94 9.63
N ILE A 208 9.92 34.06 9.19
CA ILE A 208 9.10 35.22 9.53
C ILE A 208 8.62 35.02 10.97
N HIS A 209 9.31 35.66 11.89
CA HIS A 209 8.80 35.90 13.24
C HIS A 209 7.72 36.99 13.15
N CYS A 210 6.47 36.63 13.38
CA CYS A 210 5.45 37.58 13.80
C CYS A 210 4.90 37.13 15.15
N SER A 211 5.51 37.62 16.22
CA SER A 211 4.91 37.72 17.54
C SER A 211 4.50 39.17 17.77
N ASP A 212 3.18 39.36 17.83
CA ASP A 212 2.35 40.30 18.60
C ASP A 212 2.43 41.84 18.43
N ALA A 213 1.23 42.41 18.68
CA ALA A 213 0.77 43.80 18.79
C ALA A 213 0.39 44.48 17.46
N GLU A 214 -0.79 45.10 17.27
CA GLU A 214 -1.53 45.94 18.22
C GLU A 214 -3.06 45.75 18.17
N GLU A 215 -3.69 45.98 19.33
CA GLU A 215 -5.13 46.21 19.48
C GLU A 215 -5.57 47.42 18.66
N GLY A 216 -6.57 47.24 17.79
CA GLY A 216 -7.20 48.30 17.03
C GLY A 216 -8.71 48.30 17.28
N GLU A 217 -9.14 49.21 18.16
CA GLU A 217 -10.51 49.55 18.50
C GLU A 217 -11.37 49.85 17.25
N VAL A 218 -12.51 49.16 17.08
CA VAL A 218 -13.50 49.51 16.05
C VAL A 218 -14.69 50.18 16.73
N THR A 219 -14.69 51.51 16.70
CA THR A 219 -15.83 52.34 17.05
C THR A 219 -17.02 52.03 16.14
N ARG A 220 -18.19 51.79 16.73
CA ARG A 220 -19.48 51.84 16.03
C ARG A 220 -19.78 53.28 15.66
N SER A 221 -20.15 53.49 14.40
CA SER A 221 -20.86 54.70 13.97
C SER A 221 -22.22 54.26 13.42
N GLU A 222 -23.23 55.02 13.85
CA GLU A 222 -24.68 54.85 13.62
C GLU A 222 -25.10 54.79 12.15
#